data_AF-A0A3M2VQ03-F1
#
_entry.id   AF-A0A3M2VQ03-F1
#
_cell.length_a   1.000
_cell.length_b   1.000
_cell.length_c   1.000
_cell.angle_alpha   90.00
_cell.angle_beta   90.00
_cell.angle_gamma   90.00
#
_symmetry.space_group_name_H-M   'P 1'
#
loop_
_entity.id
_entity.type
_entity.pdbx_description
1 polymer ?
#
loop_
_entity_poly.entity_id
_entity_poly.type
_entity_poly.pdbx_seq_one_letter_code
_entity_poly.pdbx_strand_id
1 'polypeptide(L)'
;MTHDQEEAFAVSDHVGVFKEGRLEQWDTPYNLYHEPQTPFVASFIGQGYFIRGQMIEPESVHTELGVLRGNRAYPGVRGSA
;
A
#
# COMPACT_ATOMS: atom_id res chain seq x y z
N MET A 1 0.53 -5.31 -21.68
CA MET A 1 0.50 -4.23 -20.68
C MET A 1 -0.81 -3.50 -20.90
N THR A 2 -1.75 -3.57 -19.95
CA THR A 2 -2.99 -2.79 -20.02
C THR A 2 -2.76 -1.50 -19.22
N HIS A 3 -3.28 -0.38 -19.69
CA HIS A 3 -3.32 0.87 -18.90
C HIS A 3 -4.63 1.01 -18.14
N ASP A 4 -5.59 0.11 -18.39
CA ASP A 4 -6.88 0.10 -17.75
C ASP A 4 -6.83 -0.82 -16.52
N GLN A 5 -6.75 -0.17 -15.35
CA GLN A 5 -6.60 -0.82 -14.06
C GLN A 5 -7.90 -1.50 -13.62
N GLU A 6 -9.07 -0.91 -13.93
CA GLU A 6 -10.36 -1.46 -13.53
C GLU A 6 -10.63 -2.79 -14.24
N GLU A 7 -10.29 -2.87 -15.52
CA GLU A 7 -10.41 -4.12 -16.28
C GLU A 7 -9.45 -5.18 -15.72
N ALA A 8 -8.18 -4.83 -15.47
CA ALA A 8 -7.20 -5.76 -14.91
C ALA A 8 -7.62 -6.30 -13.53
N PHE A 9 -8.24 -5.47 -12.70
CA PHE A 9 -8.75 -5.85 -11.37
C PHE A 9 -10.02 -6.71 -11.43
N ALA A 10 -10.87 -6.50 -12.44
CA ALA A 10 -12.12 -7.22 -12.58
C ALA A 10 -11.98 -8.63 -13.17
N VAL A 11 -10.97 -8.87 -14.01
CA VAL A 11 -10.87 -10.12 -14.80
C VAL A 11 -9.66 -10.99 -14.51
N SER A 12 -8.66 -10.49 -13.78
CA SER A 12 -7.41 -11.22 -13.57
C SER A 12 -7.35 -11.90 -12.20
N ASP A 13 -6.88 -13.15 -12.16
CA ASP A 13 -6.58 -13.84 -10.91
C ASP A 13 -5.41 -13.17 -10.17
N HIS A 14 -4.44 -12.66 -10.92
CA HIS A 14 -3.24 -11.96 -10.42
C HIS A 14 -2.87 -10.81 -11.34
N VAL A 15 -2.31 -9.74 -10.76
CA VAL A 15 -1.85 -8.55 -11.46
C VAL A 15 -0.42 -8.23 -11.04
N GLY A 16 0.42 -7.94 -12.03
CA GLY A 16 1.79 -7.50 -11.83
C GLY A 16 1.91 -5.98 -11.97
N VAL A 17 2.38 -5.31 -10.92
CA VAL A 17 2.67 -3.87 -10.92
C VAL A 17 4.15 -3.66 -11.21
N PHE A 18 4.45 -2.87 -12.25
CA PHE A 18 5.81 -2.55 -12.66
C PHE A 18 6.12 -1.06 -12.47
N LYS A 19 7.35 -0.75 -12.06
CA LYS A 19 7.90 0.60 -12.01
C LYS A 19 9.30 0.58 -12.62
N GLU A 20 9.57 1.46 -13.59
CA GLU A 20 10.90 1.60 -14.22
C GLU A 20 11.51 0.28 -14.71
N GLY A 21 10.66 -0.61 -15.24
CA GLY A 21 11.08 -1.93 -15.73
C GLY A 21 11.34 -2.98 -14.64
N ARG A 22 11.07 -2.68 -13.37
CA ARG A 22 11.12 -3.63 -12.25
C ARG A 22 9.72 -4.03 -11.81
N LEU A 23 9.53 -5.31 -11.49
CA LEU A 23 8.32 -5.80 -10.85
C LEU A 23 8.33 -5.34 -9.38
N GLU A 24 7.36 -4.52 -9.00
CA GLU A 24 7.19 -4.04 -7.62
C GLU A 24 6.39 -5.04 -6.80
N GLN A 25 5.31 -5.59 -7.37
CA GLN A 25 4.46 -6.59 -6.71
C GLN A 25 3.72 -7.44 -7.75
N TRP A 26 3.55 -8.73 -7.47
CA TRP A 26 2.71 -9.66 -8.22
C TRP A 26 1.79 -10.36 -7.24
N ASP A 27 0.49 -10.05 -7.28
CA ASP A 27 -0.47 -10.55 -6.31
C ASP A 27 -1.90 -10.48 -6.86
N THR A 28 -2.86 -10.98 -6.09
CA THR A 28 -4.29 -10.81 -6.38
C THR A 28 -4.69 -9.32 -6.36
N PRO A 29 -5.68 -8.89 -7.14
CA PRO A 29 -6.21 -7.52 -7.08
C PRO A 29 -6.59 -7.09 -5.66
N TYR A 30 -7.17 -8.01 -4.88
CA TYR A 30 -7.52 -7.78 -3.48
C TYR A 30 -6.30 -7.42 -2.63
N ASN A 31 -5.21 -8.19 -2.72
CA ASN A 31 -3.99 -7.94 -1.95
C ASN A 31 -3.24 -6.71 -2.47
N LEU A 32 -3.27 -6.40 -3.76
CA LEU A 32 -2.68 -5.17 -4.28
C LEU A 32 -3.35 -3.92 -3.70
N TYR A 33 -4.65 -3.99 -3.41
CA TYR A 33 -5.39 -2.90 -2.76
C TYR A 33 -5.22 -2.90 -1.23
N HIS A 34 -5.32 -4.06 -0.57
CA HIS A 34 -5.34 -4.15 0.89
C HIS A 34 -3.96 -4.36 1.54
N GLU A 35 -3.00 -4.94 0.82
CA GLU A 35 -1.65 -5.27 1.29
C GLU A 35 -0.56 -4.81 0.28
N PRO A 36 -0.51 -3.51 -0.06
CA PRO A 36 0.53 -3.00 -0.96
C PRO A 36 1.92 -3.10 -0.29
N GLN A 37 2.87 -3.70 -1.00
CA GLN A 37 4.24 -3.92 -0.50
C GLN A 37 5.11 -2.66 -0.57
N THR A 38 4.78 -1.71 -1.45
CA THR A 38 5.52 -0.45 -1.59
C THR A 38 4.57 0.75 -1.62
N PRO A 39 5.02 1.95 -1.19
CA PRO A 39 4.22 3.17 -1.31
C PRO A 39 3.82 3.45 -2.76
N PHE A 40 4.65 3.06 -3.73
CA PHE A 40 4.29 3.16 -5.14
C PHE A 40 3.06 2.30 -5.45
N VAL A 41 3.04 1.02 -5.09
CA VAL A 41 1.87 0.15 -5.32
C VAL A 41 0.63 0.71 -4.61
N ALA A 42 0.77 1.15 -3.35
CA ALA A 42 -0.33 1.76 -2.60
C ALA A 42 -0.91 2.99 -3.32
N SER A 43 -0.05 3.86 -3.86
CA SER A 43 -0.46 5.05 -4.63
C SER A 43 -0.97 4.74 -6.03
N PHE A 44 -0.52 3.64 -6.62
CA PHE A 44 -0.83 3.26 -7.99
C PHE A 44 -2.20 2.58 -8.09
N ILE A 45 -2.59 1.83 -7.06
CA ILE A 45 -3.84 1.07 -6.98
C ILE A 45 -4.94 1.83 -6.21
N GLY A 46 -4.58 2.56 -5.16
CA GLY A 46 -5.53 3.26 -4.30
C GLY A 46 -5.76 4.71 -4.70
N GLN A 47 -7.00 5.20 -4.60
CA GLN A 47 -7.32 6.64 -4.62
C GLN A 47 -7.16 7.25 -3.22
N GLY A 48 -5.97 7.06 -2.64
CA GLY A 48 -5.66 7.52 -1.29
C GLY A 48 -4.61 8.65 -1.28
N TYR A 49 -4.51 9.32 -0.14
CA TYR A 49 -3.41 10.24 0.16
C TYR A 49 -2.55 9.67 1.29
N PHE A 50 -1.24 9.83 1.17
CA PHE A 50 -0.35 9.58 2.30
C PHE A 50 -0.43 10.73 3.29
N ILE A 51 -0.63 10.39 4.55
CA ILE A 51 -0.48 11.30 5.67
C ILE A 51 0.80 10.96 6.41
N ARG A 52 1.46 11.97 6.96
CA ARG A 52 2.67 11.73 7.77
C ARG A 52 2.27 11.10 9.10
N GLY A 53 3.00 10.06 9.47
CA GLY A 53 2.77 9.31 10.70
C GLY A 53 4.07 9.00 11.41
N GLN A 54 4.11 9.19 12.72
CA GLN A 54 5.19 8.73 13.57
C GLN A 54 4.75 7.48 14.32
N MET A 55 5.43 6.35 14.09
CA MET A 55 5.17 5.12 14.81
C MET A 55 5.51 5.30 16.30
N ILE A 56 4.51 5.11 17.17
CA ILE A 56 4.67 5.11 18.63
C ILE A 56 4.88 3.68 19.13
N GLU A 57 4.03 2.77 18.66
CA GLU A 57 4.02 1.34 18.95
C GLU A 57 3.82 0.57 17.64
N PRO A 58 4.09 -0.75 17.58
CA PRO A 58 3.92 -1.53 16.36
C PRO A 58 2.52 -1.43 15.75
N GLU A 59 1.50 -1.18 16.57
CA GLU A 59 0.09 -1.05 16.15
C GLU A 59 -0.44 0.39 16.27
N SER A 60 0.37 1.37 16.69
CA SER A 60 -0.09 2.74 16.96
C SER A 60 0.79 3.76 16.24
N VAL A 61 0.17 4.59 15.39
CA VAL A 61 0.84 5.66 14.64
C VAL A 61 0.23 7.02 15.01
N HIS A 62 1.06 7.97 15.42
CA HIS A 62 0.65 9.35 15.63
C HIS A 62 0.62 10.10 14.30
N THR A 63 -0.53 10.67 13.96
CA THR A 63 -0.71 11.49 12.75
C THR A 63 -1.27 12.86 13.12
N GLU A 64 -1.39 13.75 12.14
CA GLU A 64 -2.06 15.05 12.29
C GLU A 64 -3.56 14.93 12.63
N LEU A 65 -4.17 13.77 12.38
CA LEU A 65 -5.56 13.46 12.74
C LEU A 65 -5.69 12.83 14.14
N GLY A 66 -4.58 12.66 14.85
CA GLY A 66 -4.50 11.95 16.13
C GLY A 66 -3.83 10.58 16.02
N VAL A 67 -3.98 9.76 17.07
CA VAL A 67 -3.40 8.41 17.13
C VAL A 67 -4.29 7.43 16.39
N LEU A 68 -3.78 6.88 15.29
CA LEU A 68 -4.40 5.80 14.55
C LEU A 68 -3.88 4.46 15.06
N ARG A 69 -4.78 3.54 15.37
CA ARG A 69 -4.44 2.15 15.70
C ARG A 69 -4.66 1.27 14.47
N GLY A 70 -3.60 0.62 14.01
CA GLY A 70 -3.66 -0.37 12.95
C GLY A 70 -4.23 -1.69 13.45
N ASN A 71 -4.76 -2.49 12.53
CA ASN A 71 -5.19 -3.87 12.77
C ASN A 71 -4.04 -4.89 12.65
N ARG A 72 -2.80 -4.43 12.41
CA ARG A 72 -1.61 -5.26 12.26
C ARG A 72 -0.40 -4.52 12.81
N ALA A 73 0.46 -5.24 13.51
CA ALA A 73 1.76 -4.75 13.93
C ALA A 73 2.72 -4.68 12.74
N TYR A 74 3.19 -3.49 12.38
CA TYR A 74 4.20 -3.34 11.35
C TYR A 74 5.59 -3.33 11.97
N PRO A 75 6.56 -4.11 11.44
CA PRO A 75 7.96 -4.03 11.85
C PRO A 75 8.57 -2.74 11.30
N GLY A 76 8.26 -1.61 11.92
CA GLY A 76 8.85 -0.30 11.61
C GLY A 76 9.93 0.08 12.61
N VAL A 77 10.92 0.85 12.14
CA VAL A 77 11.85 1.55 13.04
C VAL A 77 11.06 2.66 13.74
N ARG A 78 11.19 2.78 15.07
CA ARG A 78 10.64 3.94 15.80
C ARG A 78 11.28 5.23 15.24
N GLY A 79 10.53 6.03 14.51
CA GLY A 79 11.05 7.27 13.91
C GLY A 79 10.47 7.54 12.53
N SER A 80 10.43 8.82 12.16
CA SER A 80 9.69 9.40 11.03
C SER A 80 9.94 8.74 9.66
N ALA A 81 8.86 8.58 8.90
CA ALA A 81 8.85 8.60 7.43
C ALA A 81 8.01 9.80 6.96
#